data_AF-A0A080LRI4-F1
#
_entry.id   AF-A0A080LRI4-F1
#
_cell.length_a   1.000
_cell.length_b   1.000
_cell.length_c   1.000
_cell.angle_alpha   90.00
_cell.angle_beta   90.00
_cell.angle_gamma   90.00
#
_symmetry.space_group_name_H-M   'P 1'
#
loop_
_entity.id
_entity.type
_entity.pdbx_description
1 polymer ?
#
loop_
_entity_poly.entity_id
_entity_poly.type
_entity_poly.pdbx_seq_one_letter_code
_entity_poly.pdbx_strand_id
1 'polypeptide(L)'
;MNVVVLINGREAIPVRAIPHMADSTVSADILVKGLLCTDHVNALHGLSAYELLEYEVCRKLLPVKWRRVAVALRALSDKLCRQEHDGELTHAEGTDKWKRESVKRLPSGVFVWKDEFFREHFKSYRRLSNEELAQSYRNGVEMNRELASASDDSYTAELMAAHGAPDNWRETFQAEIDEANEEGPFNPGDFCFYVPNTCAPKNTDTLSDVTFSPWIEPDEMLVVMEGFEHAPKAGPKSDEGQSAFVDGGDQHAPCTTIESPVPDRFARRCFEDGFNKVTREKAGERNFEARVADVKLFDERCIQLAISHQLRIADWTTLTGIGIGEHWSYLVTTEEVAFRNWTGQEISEASVDQQIDMHRDNEAAPLKFPCTPARLIQFIDAAPPGSHSFSVPDAFRQAVTEIEPTTDTPLPVPAESQEQTAPSGTSEKAAPEVTPADDDEQGEAWTPTEHNPRPVPRQQYQESEILRVISELGHEAQAIPKWKPGKPGVKAEIRAILTNFSDKVFTLAWERLRKDGRIQDGK
;
A
#
# COMPACT_ATOMS: atom_id res chain seq x y z
N MET A 1 16.10 27.74 1.95
CA MET A 1 15.92 28.46 0.66
C MET A 1 14.83 27.75 -0.13
N ASN A 2 13.90 28.47 -0.75
CA ASN A 2 12.80 27.84 -1.50
C ASN A 2 13.30 27.35 -2.87
N VAL A 3 13.10 26.07 -3.18
CA VAL A 3 13.45 25.44 -4.47
C VAL A 3 12.31 25.45 -5.49
N VAL A 4 11.15 25.99 -5.12
CA VAL A 4 9.98 26.08 -6.01
C VAL A 4 10.18 27.17 -7.06
N VAL A 5 9.96 26.79 -8.31
CA VAL A 5 9.97 27.67 -9.48
C VAL A 5 8.55 27.87 -9.99
N LEU A 6 8.26 29.06 -10.53
CA LEU A 6 6.99 29.34 -11.19
C LEU A 6 7.17 29.19 -12.70
N ILE A 7 6.37 28.32 -13.30
CA ILE A 7 6.37 28.05 -14.74
C ILE A 7 4.94 28.19 -15.24
N ASN A 8 4.69 29.15 -16.15
CA ASN A 8 3.33 29.49 -16.60
C ASN A 8 2.36 29.80 -15.43
N GLY A 9 2.85 30.44 -14.37
CA GLY A 9 2.06 30.75 -13.17
C GLY A 9 1.71 29.55 -12.27
N ARG A 10 2.23 28.35 -12.57
CA ARG A 10 2.05 27.15 -11.73
C ARG A 10 3.36 26.81 -11.03
N GLU A 11 3.26 26.39 -9.77
CA GLU A 11 4.41 25.99 -8.96
C GLU A 11 4.96 24.64 -9.42
N ALA A 12 6.28 24.59 -9.61
CA ALA A 12 7.02 23.43 -10.07
C ALA A 12 8.24 23.18 -9.18
N ILE A 13 8.60 21.90 -9.06
CA ILE A 13 9.75 21.44 -8.27
C ILE A 13 10.76 20.85 -9.26
N PRO A 14 12.00 21.39 -9.34
CA PRO A 14 13.07 20.77 -10.12
C PRO A 14 13.29 19.32 -9.66
N VAL A 15 13.42 18.37 -10.60
CA VAL A 15 13.56 16.94 -10.22
C VAL A 15 14.82 16.69 -9.38
N ARG A 16 15.85 17.52 -9.58
CA ARG A 16 17.09 17.51 -8.80
C ARG A 16 16.93 17.98 -7.37
N ALA A 17 15.90 18.78 -7.06
CA ALA A 17 15.65 19.26 -5.72
C ALA A 17 15.02 18.20 -4.81
N ILE A 18 14.28 17.24 -5.41
CA ILE A 18 13.49 16.25 -4.67
C ILE A 18 14.36 15.42 -3.72
N PRO A 19 15.51 14.84 -4.12
CA PRO A 19 16.35 14.06 -3.21
C PRO A 19 16.95 14.84 -2.03
N HIS A 20 16.92 16.17 -2.07
CA HIS A 20 17.40 17.02 -0.99
C HIS A 20 16.28 17.52 -0.06
N MET A 21 15.01 17.25 -0.38
CA MET A 21 13.90 17.65 0.47
C MET A 21 13.99 16.90 1.81
N ALA A 22 14.04 17.67 2.91
CA ALA A 22 14.26 17.18 4.27
C ALA A 22 13.27 16.08 4.69
N ASP A 23 12.04 16.14 4.17
CA ASP A 23 10.96 15.20 4.48
C ASP A 23 10.84 14.06 3.45
N SER A 24 11.71 14.00 2.45
CA SER A 24 11.59 13.00 1.38
C SER A 24 12.44 11.75 1.66
N THR A 25 11.78 10.60 1.71
CA THR A 25 12.43 9.28 1.62
C THR A 25 12.85 8.95 0.18
N VAL A 26 12.90 9.95 -0.70
CA VAL A 26 12.97 9.79 -2.15
C VAL A 26 14.40 10.02 -2.63
N SER A 27 15.19 8.97 -2.70
CA SER A 27 16.47 8.99 -3.40
C SER A 27 16.30 9.17 -4.91
N ALA A 28 17.38 9.56 -5.61
CA ALA A 28 17.36 9.75 -7.06
C ALA A 28 16.92 8.49 -7.83
N ASP A 29 17.23 7.29 -7.36
CA ASP A 29 16.78 6.04 -7.99
C ASP A 29 15.31 5.73 -7.72
N ILE A 30 14.78 6.00 -6.51
CA ILE A 30 13.36 5.90 -6.18
C ILE A 30 12.55 6.84 -7.08
N LEU A 31 13.02 8.08 -7.23
CA LEU A 31 12.42 9.08 -8.12
C LEU A 31 12.33 8.59 -9.57
N VAL A 32 13.43 8.08 -10.11
CA VAL A 32 13.47 7.58 -11.50
C VAL A 32 12.59 6.34 -11.68
N LYS A 33 12.56 5.41 -10.71
CA LYS A 33 11.70 4.22 -10.75
C LYS A 33 10.21 4.60 -10.77
N GLY A 34 9.82 5.60 -9.98
CA GLY A 34 8.45 6.12 -9.93
C GLY A 34 8.04 6.78 -11.26
N LEU A 35 8.89 7.67 -11.79
CA LEU A 35 8.65 8.35 -13.08
C LEU A 35 8.70 7.41 -14.30
N LEU A 36 9.33 6.24 -14.18
CA LEU A 36 9.29 5.17 -15.17
C LEU A 36 8.03 4.29 -15.10
N CYS A 37 7.24 4.43 -14.03
CA CYS A 37 6.14 3.52 -13.69
C CYS A 37 6.58 2.04 -13.63
N THR A 38 7.86 1.77 -13.32
CA THR A 38 8.39 0.39 -13.25
C THR A 38 8.13 -0.29 -11.91
N ASP A 39 7.73 0.49 -10.92
CA ASP A 39 7.46 0.04 -9.56
C ASP A 39 6.09 0.57 -9.13
N HIS A 40 5.16 -0.34 -8.79
CA HIS A 40 3.77 -0.04 -8.46
C HIS A 40 3.58 0.24 -6.96
N VAL A 41 4.56 -0.11 -6.12
CA VAL A 41 4.57 0.26 -4.70
C VAL A 41 5.25 1.61 -4.44
N ASN A 42 5.90 2.15 -5.46
CA ASN A 42 6.53 3.46 -5.40
C ASN A 42 5.47 4.58 -5.31
N ALA A 43 5.58 5.43 -4.29
CA ALA A 43 4.67 6.55 -4.05
C ALA A 43 4.62 7.58 -5.19
N LEU A 44 5.57 7.55 -6.12
CA LEU A 44 5.63 8.43 -7.29
C LEU A 44 5.11 7.75 -8.57
N HIS A 45 4.54 6.56 -8.47
CA HIS A 45 3.96 5.85 -9.61
C HIS A 45 2.86 6.69 -10.28
N GLY A 46 2.97 6.91 -11.59
CA GLY A 46 2.00 7.70 -12.35
C GLY A 46 2.30 9.20 -12.40
N LEU A 47 3.28 9.69 -11.62
CA LEU A 47 3.73 11.08 -11.69
C LEU A 47 4.39 11.36 -13.05
N SER A 48 4.07 12.53 -13.62
CA SER A 48 4.65 12.99 -14.87
C SER A 48 5.70 14.06 -14.62
N ALA A 49 6.84 13.92 -15.29
CA ALA A 49 7.87 14.96 -15.31
C ALA A 49 7.87 15.70 -16.66
N TYR A 50 8.26 16.96 -16.61
CA TYR A 50 8.21 17.90 -17.73
C TYR A 50 9.58 18.54 -17.91
N GLU A 51 9.99 18.71 -19.16
CA GLU A 51 11.19 19.44 -19.57
C GLU A 51 10.79 20.87 -19.90
N LEU A 52 11.44 21.83 -19.27
CA LEU A 52 11.34 23.24 -19.61
C LEU A 52 12.20 23.49 -20.85
N LEU A 53 11.55 23.92 -21.93
CA LEU A 53 12.20 24.42 -23.14
C LEU A 53 12.30 25.94 -23.08
N GLU A 54 12.98 26.56 -24.05
CA GLU A 54 13.05 28.02 -24.16
C GLU A 54 11.64 28.66 -24.13
N TYR A 55 11.47 29.73 -23.33
CA TYR A 55 10.25 30.54 -23.20
C TYR A 55 9.00 29.83 -22.65
N GLU A 56 9.12 29.16 -21.48
CA GLU A 56 8.00 28.57 -20.72
C GLU A 56 7.25 27.43 -21.42
N VAL A 57 7.71 27.00 -22.60
CA VAL A 57 7.16 25.83 -23.28
C VAL A 57 7.60 24.57 -22.53
N CYS A 58 6.62 23.81 -22.05
CA CYS A 58 6.88 22.59 -21.28
C CYS A 58 6.49 21.36 -22.10
N ARG A 59 7.37 20.35 -22.10
CA ARG A 59 7.08 19.06 -22.76
C ARG A 59 7.17 17.93 -21.74
N LYS A 60 6.17 17.05 -21.71
CA LYS A 60 6.24 15.83 -20.90
C LYS A 60 7.45 14.98 -21.34
N LEU A 61 8.29 14.62 -20.37
CA LEU A 61 9.50 13.84 -20.62
C LEU A 61 9.11 12.40 -20.98
N LEU A 62 9.70 11.88 -22.06
CA LEU A 62 9.41 10.52 -22.51
C LEU A 62 10.08 9.48 -21.58
N PRO A 63 9.44 8.32 -21.32
CA PRO A 63 10.02 7.26 -20.50
C PRO A 63 11.41 6.80 -20.95
N VAL A 64 11.72 6.88 -22.24
CA VAL A 64 13.03 6.52 -22.79
C VAL A 64 14.16 7.39 -22.21
N LYS A 65 13.92 8.67 -21.94
CA LYS A 65 14.91 9.55 -21.30
C LYS A 65 15.19 9.07 -19.87
N TRP A 66 14.15 8.74 -19.11
CA TRP A 66 14.28 8.18 -17.76
C TRP A 66 15.00 6.83 -17.71
N ARG A 67 14.82 5.96 -18.72
CA ARG A 67 15.56 4.68 -18.77
C ARG A 67 17.07 4.89 -18.88
N ARG A 68 17.51 5.91 -19.63
CA ARG A 68 18.93 6.25 -19.75
C ARG A 68 19.50 6.72 -18.42
N VAL A 69 18.74 7.53 -17.69
CA VAL A 69 19.10 7.98 -16.34
C VAL A 69 19.18 6.78 -15.38
N ALA A 70 18.20 5.87 -15.41
CA ALA A 70 18.21 4.67 -14.58
C ALA A 70 19.46 3.79 -14.82
N VAL A 71 19.86 3.61 -16.08
CA VAL A 71 21.10 2.90 -16.43
C VAL A 71 22.34 3.63 -15.91
N ALA A 72 22.39 4.96 -16.03
CA ALA A 72 23.50 5.77 -15.54
C ALA A 72 23.63 5.75 -14.01
N LEU A 73 22.50 5.74 -13.30
CA LEU A 73 22.46 5.57 -11.84
C LEU A 73 22.97 4.17 -11.47
N ARG A 74 22.44 3.10 -12.07
CA ARG A 74 22.92 1.74 -11.80
C ARG A 74 24.42 1.59 -12.03
N ALA A 75 24.94 2.13 -13.13
CA ALA A 75 26.37 2.11 -13.43
C ALA A 75 27.22 2.89 -12.41
N LEU A 76 26.69 3.98 -11.84
CA LEU A 76 27.36 4.69 -10.74
C LEU A 76 27.37 3.84 -9.46
N SER A 77 26.29 3.12 -9.14
CA SER A 77 26.20 2.28 -7.94
C SER A 77 27.18 1.13 -8.05
N ASP A 78 27.18 0.41 -9.18
CA ASP A 78 28.12 -0.67 -9.48
C ASP A 78 29.58 -0.20 -9.48
N LYS A 79 29.83 1.08 -9.80
CA LYS A 79 31.18 1.67 -9.69
C LYS A 79 31.55 1.86 -8.23
N LEU A 80 30.71 2.53 -7.44
CA LEU A 80 31.01 2.83 -6.04
C LEU A 80 31.12 1.56 -5.19
N CYS A 81 30.25 0.57 -5.39
CA CYS A 81 30.35 -0.72 -4.71
C CYS A 81 31.67 -1.45 -5.02
N ARG A 82 32.21 -1.32 -6.24
CA ARG A 82 33.55 -1.86 -6.55
C ARG A 82 34.65 -1.10 -5.83
N GLN A 83 34.58 0.23 -5.79
CA GLN A 83 35.54 1.05 -5.05
C GLN A 83 35.51 0.75 -3.55
N GLU A 84 34.33 0.52 -2.97
CA GLU A 84 34.18 0.07 -1.58
C GLU A 84 34.79 -1.31 -1.36
N HIS A 85 34.48 -2.27 -2.23
CA HIS A 85 35.03 -3.64 -2.15
C HIS A 85 36.56 -3.65 -2.29
N ASP A 86 37.12 -2.81 -3.15
CA ASP A 86 38.57 -2.72 -3.40
C ASP A 86 39.29 -1.90 -2.31
N GLY A 87 38.56 -1.38 -1.31
CA GLY A 87 39.09 -0.60 -0.20
C GLY A 87 39.52 0.82 -0.58
N GLU A 88 39.13 1.31 -1.76
CA GLU A 88 39.40 2.68 -2.21
C GLU A 88 38.49 3.71 -1.52
N LEU A 89 37.33 3.27 -1.03
CA LEU A 89 36.36 4.09 -0.30
C LEU A 89 35.83 3.31 0.90
N THR A 90 35.56 4.02 1.99
CA THR A 90 34.69 3.54 3.05
C THR A 90 33.24 3.55 2.59
N HIS A 91 32.38 2.77 3.26
CA HIS A 91 30.94 2.77 2.98
C HIS A 91 30.28 4.15 3.15
N ALA A 92 30.75 4.93 4.13
CA ALA A 92 30.28 6.29 4.37
C ALA A 92 30.65 7.23 3.20
N GLU A 93 31.90 7.17 2.73
CA GLU A 93 32.35 7.95 1.57
C GLU A 93 31.64 7.53 0.28
N GLY A 94 31.39 6.22 0.11
CA GLY A 94 30.60 5.70 -1.00
C GLY A 94 29.16 6.23 -1.00
N THR A 95 28.52 6.23 0.16
CA THR A 95 27.15 6.76 0.34
C THR A 95 27.07 8.26 0.08
N ASP A 96 28.00 9.05 0.64
CA ASP A 96 28.06 10.49 0.40
C ASP A 96 28.30 10.82 -1.08
N LYS A 97 29.27 10.14 -1.70
CA LYS A 97 29.56 10.29 -3.13
C LYS A 97 28.38 9.88 -3.99
N TRP A 98 27.65 8.82 -3.62
CA TRP A 98 26.42 8.41 -4.30
C TRP A 98 25.36 9.51 -4.26
N LYS A 99 25.09 10.10 -3.09
CA LYS A 99 24.12 11.19 -2.94
C LYS A 99 24.43 12.35 -3.89
N ARG A 100 25.66 12.88 -3.85
CA ARG A 100 26.06 14.02 -4.69
C ARG A 100 26.06 13.69 -6.19
N GLU A 101 26.58 12.53 -6.57
CA GLU A 101 26.75 12.15 -7.98
C GLU A 101 25.47 11.65 -8.64
N SER A 102 24.54 11.11 -7.87
CA SER A 102 23.24 10.65 -8.38
C SER A 102 22.35 11.84 -8.79
N VAL A 103 22.34 12.92 -8.01
CA VAL A 103 21.59 14.14 -8.33
C VAL A 103 22.08 14.79 -9.62
N LYS A 104 23.40 14.86 -9.84
CA LYS A 104 23.99 15.37 -11.09
C LYS A 104 23.58 14.58 -12.34
N ARG A 105 23.22 13.30 -12.19
CA ARG A 105 22.77 12.42 -13.29
C ARG A 105 21.30 12.59 -13.62
N LEU A 106 20.51 13.22 -12.74
CA LEU A 106 19.14 13.62 -13.08
C LEU A 106 19.19 14.73 -14.15
N PRO A 107 18.21 14.77 -15.06
CA PRO A 107 18.22 15.74 -16.15
C PRO A 107 18.02 17.19 -15.63
N SER A 108 18.79 18.14 -16.15
CA SER A 108 18.63 19.58 -15.91
C SER A 108 17.41 20.13 -16.64
N GLY A 109 16.84 21.23 -16.13
CA GLY A 109 15.63 21.86 -16.70
C GLY A 109 14.38 20.97 -16.66
N VAL A 110 14.41 19.86 -15.93
CA VAL A 110 13.25 18.98 -15.76
C VAL A 110 12.63 19.22 -14.39
N PHE A 111 11.30 19.20 -14.34
CA PHE A 111 10.53 19.43 -13.12
C PHE A 111 9.31 18.51 -13.04
N VAL A 112 8.70 18.47 -11.87
CA VAL A 112 7.35 17.95 -11.63
C VAL A 112 6.48 19.09 -11.11
N TRP A 113 5.19 19.05 -11.40
CA TRP A 113 4.27 20.03 -10.85
C TRP A 113 4.12 19.81 -9.35
N LYS A 114 4.20 20.87 -8.55
CA LYS A 114 4.17 20.78 -7.09
C LYS A 114 2.89 20.09 -6.62
N ASP A 115 1.74 20.52 -7.13
CA ASP A 115 0.43 19.94 -6.79
C ASP A 115 0.28 18.47 -7.22
N GLU A 116 0.84 18.07 -8.36
CA GLU A 116 0.85 16.66 -8.79
C GLU A 116 1.76 15.81 -7.91
N PHE A 117 2.96 16.31 -7.61
CA PHE A 117 3.89 15.66 -6.69
C PHE A 117 3.24 15.48 -5.32
N PHE A 118 2.59 16.52 -4.79
CA PHE A 118 1.86 16.43 -3.53
C PHE A 118 0.79 15.33 -3.54
N ARG A 119 -0.07 15.39 -4.55
CA ARG A 119 -1.22 14.49 -4.65
C ARG A 119 -0.79 13.04 -4.78
N GLU A 120 0.22 12.74 -5.59
CA GLU A 120 0.66 11.35 -5.79
C GLU A 120 1.55 10.88 -4.64
N HIS A 121 2.57 11.65 -4.25
CA HIS A 121 3.53 11.25 -3.22
C HIS A 121 2.89 11.11 -1.84
N PHE A 122 2.07 12.08 -1.43
CA PHE A 122 1.46 12.07 -0.09
C PHE A 122 0.07 11.43 -0.06
N LYS A 123 -0.42 10.85 -1.16
CA LYS A 123 -1.69 10.10 -1.17
C LYS A 123 -1.75 9.03 -0.07
N SER A 124 -0.61 8.42 0.17
CA SER A 124 -0.42 7.33 1.11
C SER A 124 0.33 7.78 2.35
N TYR A 125 0.38 9.08 2.67
CA TYR A 125 1.06 9.60 3.85
C TYR A 125 0.16 10.55 4.64
N ARG A 126 0.34 10.61 5.96
CA ARG A 126 -0.28 11.61 6.84
C ARG A 126 0.80 12.35 7.62
N ARG A 127 0.55 13.62 7.95
CA ARG A 127 1.38 14.39 8.87
C ARG A 127 1.20 13.85 10.29
N LEU A 128 2.30 13.72 11.04
CA LEU A 128 2.23 13.50 12.48
C LEU A 128 1.75 14.77 13.18
N SER A 129 0.78 14.62 14.07
CA SER A 129 0.35 15.70 14.94
C SER A 129 1.50 16.18 15.83
N ASN A 130 1.41 17.43 16.30
CA ASN A 130 2.39 18.00 17.22
C ASN A 130 2.59 17.14 18.48
N GLU A 131 1.53 16.46 18.95
CA GLU A 131 1.62 15.56 20.10
C GLU A 131 2.36 14.26 19.74
N GLU A 132 2.10 13.67 18.58
CA GLU A 132 2.82 12.48 18.11
C GLU A 132 4.32 12.77 17.92
N LEU A 133 4.66 13.96 17.42
CA LEU A 133 6.05 14.44 17.32
C LEU A 133 6.70 14.60 18.69
N ALA A 134 6.03 15.29 19.61
CA ALA A 134 6.53 15.48 20.96
C ALA A 134 6.72 14.13 21.69
N GLN A 135 5.81 13.19 21.49
CA GLN A 135 5.92 11.85 22.06
C GLN A 135 7.09 11.07 21.44
N SER A 136 7.27 11.14 20.12
CA SER A 136 8.42 10.50 19.45
C SER A 136 9.75 11.05 19.94
N TYR A 137 9.85 12.37 20.13
CA TYR A 137 11.04 13.02 20.68
C TYR A 137 11.32 12.56 22.11
N ARG A 138 10.30 12.54 22.98
CA ARG A 138 10.41 12.03 24.36
C ARG A 138 10.90 10.58 24.39
N ASN A 139 10.33 9.72 23.55
CA ASN A 139 10.74 8.32 23.45
C ASN A 139 12.20 8.18 23.01
N GLY A 140 12.67 9.01 22.07
CA GLY A 140 14.06 9.02 21.63
C GLY A 140 15.04 9.41 22.75
N VAL A 141 14.74 10.47 23.50
CA VAL A 141 15.53 10.89 24.66
C VAL A 141 15.54 9.82 25.75
N GLU A 142 14.41 9.14 25.98
CA GLU A 142 14.30 8.05 26.94
C GLU A 142 15.11 6.82 26.51
N MET A 143 15.05 6.44 25.23
CA MET A 143 15.89 5.40 24.65
C MET A 143 17.39 5.73 24.81
N ASN A 144 17.81 6.95 24.50
CA ASN A 144 19.20 7.38 24.71
C ASN A 144 19.61 7.27 26.19
N ARG A 145 18.71 7.59 27.13
CA ARG A 145 18.94 7.44 28.57
C ARG A 145 19.11 5.98 28.98
N GLU A 146 18.32 5.07 28.43
CA GLU A 146 18.46 3.63 28.66
C GLU A 146 19.80 3.11 28.10
N LEU A 147 20.19 3.52 26.90
CA LEU A 147 21.44 3.14 26.26
C LEU A 147 22.66 3.65 27.04
N ALA A 148 22.66 4.92 27.45
CA ALA A 148 23.73 5.52 28.23
C ALA A 148 23.90 4.85 29.60
N SER A 149 22.78 4.43 30.21
CA SER A 149 22.75 3.82 31.56
C SER A 149 22.96 2.29 31.57
N ALA A 150 23.10 1.66 30.40
CA ALA A 150 23.23 0.21 30.30
C ALA A 150 24.53 -0.28 30.98
N SER A 151 24.51 -1.44 31.66
CA SER A 151 25.73 -2.02 32.26
C SER A 151 26.80 -2.33 31.20
N ASP A 152 28.08 -2.36 31.58
CA ASP A 152 29.17 -2.78 30.67
C ASP A 152 29.09 -4.25 30.26
N ASP A 153 28.47 -5.07 31.10
CA ASP A 153 28.18 -6.48 30.81
C ASP A 153 26.80 -6.68 30.15
N SER A 154 26.14 -5.59 29.71
CA SER A 154 24.84 -5.69 29.06
C SER A 154 24.97 -6.10 27.59
N TYR A 155 23.94 -6.78 27.09
CA TYR A 155 23.80 -7.07 25.66
C TYR A 155 23.94 -5.82 24.79
N THR A 156 23.48 -4.67 25.27
CA THR A 156 23.64 -3.37 24.60
C THR A 156 25.10 -2.99 24.42
N ALA A 157 25.95 -3.17 25.44
CA ALA A 157 27.37 -2.87 25.35
C ALA A 157 28.11 -3.83 24.40
N GLU A 158 27.73 -5.12 24.43
CA GLU A 158 28.25 -6.13 23.50
C GLU A 158 27.85 -5.82 22.05
N LEU A 159 26.60 -5.41 21.81
CA LEU A 159 26.07 -5.02 20.50
C LEU A 159 26.78 -3.77 19.95
N MET A 160 26.94 -2.74 20.77
CA MET A 160 27.65 -1.50 20.37
C MET A 160 29.10 -1.80 20.01
N ALA A 161 29.79 -2.63 20.79
CA ALA A 161 31.15 -3.07 20.46
C ALA A 161 31.22 -3.91 19.17
N ALA A 162 30.26 -4.82 18.95
CA ALA A 162 30.20 -5.66 17.76
C ALA A 162 29.94 -4.86 16.46
N HIS A 163 29.19 -3.76 16.55
CA HIS A 163 28.94 -2.85 15.42
C HIS A 163 30.02 -1.77 15.24
N GLY A 164 31.12 -1.85 15.99
CA GLY A 164 32.24 -0.92 15.87
C GLY A 164 31.88 0.49 16.34
N ALA A 165 30.94 0.61 17.29
CA ALA A 165 30.70 1.88 17.94
C ALA A 165 31.99 2.37 18.61
N PRO A 166 32.26 3.68 18.58
CA PRO A 166 33.47 4.22 19.20
C PRO A 166 33.43 3.99 20.72
N ASP A 167 34.59 3.86 21.34
CA ASP A 167 34.72 3.54 22.78
C ASP A 167 33.96 4.52 23.70
N ASN A 168 33.67 5.73 23.20
CA ASN A 168 32.95 6.80 23.92
C ASN A 168 31.45 6.92 23.53
N TRP A 169 30.84 5.87 22.99
CA TRP A 169 29.44 5.91 22.54
C TRP A 169 28.46 6.27 23.66
N ARG A 170 28.78 5.92 24.92
CA ARG A 170 27.97 6.27 26.10
C ARG A 170 28.01 7.76 26.40
N GLU A 171 29.20 8.35 26.35
CA GLU A 171 29.40 9.78 26.50
C GLU A 171 28.71 10.55 25.36
N THR A 172 28.63 9.96 24.18
CA THR A 172 27.91 10.53 23.03
C THR A 172 26.40 10.61 23.30
N PHE A 173 25.78 9.50 23.74
CA PHE A 173 24.36 9.53 24.12
C PHE A 173 24.08 10.41 25.35
N GLN A 174 25.00 10.46 26.31
CA GLN A 174 24.86 11.35 27.46
C GLN A 174 24.92 12.83 27.03
N ALA A 175 25.80 13.18 26.11
CA ALA A 175 25.87 14.52 25.54
C ALA A 175 24.57 14.90 24.80
N GLU A 176 23.99 13.98 24.03
CA GLU A 176 22.69 14.21 23.36
C GLU A 176 21.53 14.43 24.37
N ILE A 177 21.55 13.72 25.51
CA ILE A 177 20.57 13.94 26.59
C ILE A 177 20.77 15.31 27.23
N ASP A 178 22.02 15.70 27.49
CA ASP A 178 22.36 16.99 28.10
C ASP A 178 21.99 18.14 27.17
N GLU A 179 22.27 18.02 25.87
CA GLU A 179 21.85 18.96 24.82
C GLU A 179 20.32 19.09 24.76
N ALA A 180 19.60 17.97 24.75
CA ALA A 180 18.14 17.98 24.79
C ALA A 180 17.56 18.65 26.06
N ASN A 181 18.25 18.55 27.20
CA ASN A 181 17.85 19.24 28.43
C ASN A 181 18.17 20.74 28.39
N GLU A 182 19.25 21.14 27.71
CA GLU A 182 19.65 22.55 27.51
C GLU A 182 18.75 23.27 26.50
N GLU A 183 18.37 22.60 25.40
CA GLU A 183 17.45 23.14 24.39
C GLU A 183 16.03 23.41 24.94
N GLY A 184 15.65 22.71 26.00
CA GLY A 184 14.38 22.88 26.68
C GLY A 184 13.23 22.09 26.03
N PRO A 185 11.96 22.48 26.26
CA PRO A 185 10.82 21.70 25.78
C PRO A 185 10.78 21.68 24.25
N PHE A 186 10.75 20.47 23.67
CA PHE A 186 10.59 20.26 22.24
C PHE A 186 9.43 21.07 21.68
N ASN A 187 9.71 21.88 20.66
CA ASN A 187 8.71 22.68 19.96
C ASN A 187 8.29 21.97 18.66
N PRO A 188 7.18 21.21 18.66
CA PRO A 188 6.73 20.47 17.48
C PRO A 188 6.36 21.37 16.30
N GLY A 189 6.11 22.67 16.54
CA GLY A 189 5.83 23.64 15.47
C GLY A 189 6.97 23.84 14.49
N ASP A 190 8.20 23.50 14.87
CA ASP A 190 9.41 23.68 14.06
C ASP A 190 9.69 22.45 13.16
N PHE A 191 8.90 21.38 13.29
CA PHE A 191 9.11 20.11 12.59
C PHE A 191 7.86 19.64 11.83
N CYS A 192 8.07 18.99 10.69
CA CYS A 192 6.99 18.38 9.89
C CYS A 192 7.40 16.96 9.49
N PHE A 193 6.91 15.94 10.20
CA PHE A 193 7.14 14.55 9.80
C PHE A 193 5.91 13.92 9.17
N TYR A 194 6.14 13.07 8.18
CA TYR A 194 5.11 12.34 7.44
C TYR A 194 5.32 10.84 7.61
N VAL A 195 4.24 10.11 7.88
CA VAL A 195 4.25 8.64 8.02
C VAL A 195 3.28 8.00 7.03
N PRO A 196 3.55 6.76 6.54
CA PRO A 196 2.62 6.04 5.70
C PRO A 196 1.23 5.95 6.34
N ASN A 197 0.20 6.24 5.55
CA ASN A 197 -1.19 6.22 5.96
C ASN A 197 -1.69 4.78 5.96
N THR A 198 -1.74 4.15 7.13
CA THR A 198 -2.14 2.74 7.31
C THR A 198 -3.66 2.54 7.26
N CYS A 199 -4.45 3.62 7.18
CA CYS A 199 -5.91 3.61 7.07
C CYS A 199 -6.39 4.49 5.92
N ALA A 200 -7.52 4.15 5.29
CA ALA A 200 -8.11 4.93 4.20
C ALA A 200 -8.36 6.39 4.63
N PRO A 201 -8.00 7.39 3.80
CA PRO A 201 -8.11 8.79 4.21
C PRO A 201 -9.59 9.20 4.29
N LYS A 202 -10.09 9.42 5.51
CA LYS A 202 -11.27 10.26 5.73
C LYS A 202 -10.81 11.69 5.71
N ASN A 203 -11.12 12.43 4.65
CA ASN A 203 -11.04 13.90 4.55
C ASN A 203 -9.99 14.55 5.47
N THR A 204 -8.73 14.19 5.32
CA THR A 204 -7.64 14.93 5.97
C THR A 204 -7.37 16.13 5.08
N ASP A 205 -7.48 17.32 5.66
CA ASP A 205 -7.17 18.59 5.02
C ASP A 205 -5.91 18.48 4.16
N THR A 206 -6.01 19.08 2.98
CA THR A 206 -4.92 19.17 2.01
C THR A 206 -3.63 19.61 2.71
N LEU A 207 -2.62 18.74 2.71
CA LEU A 207 -1.26 19.02 3.16
C LEU A 207 -0.72 20.25 2.42
N SER A 208 -0.94 21.43 3.00
CA SER A 208 -0.61 22.75 2.42
C SER A 208 0.74 23.28 2.91
N ASP A 209 1.33 22.56 3.85
CA ASP A 209 2.34 23.00 4.81
C ASP A 209 3.68 22.25 4.64
N VAL A 210 3.83 21.41 3.60
CA VAL A 210 5.15 20.87 3.21
C VAL A 210 6.04 22.03 2.80
N THR A 211 7.10 22.25 3.58
CA THR A 211 8.09 23.28 3.32
C THR A 211 9.10 22.78 2.28
N PHE A 212 9.06 23.34 1.08
CA PHE A 212 10.06 23.11 0.02
C PHE A 212 11.32 23.94 0.26
N SER A 213 11.82 23.90 1.50
CA SER A 213 12.99 24.62 1.97
C SER A 213 14.11 23.66 2.34
N PRO A 214 14.61 22.85 1.39
CA PRO A 214 15.67 21.90 1.68
C PRO A 214 16.94 22.63 2.16
N TRP A 215 17.65 22.01 3.09
CA TRP A 215 19.02 22.38 3.42
C TRP A 215 19.93 21.87 2.30
N ILE A 216 20.27 22.75 1.37
CA ILE A 216 21.13 22.48 0.22
C ILE A 216 22.30 23.46 0.28
N GLU A 217 23.52 22.94 0.15
CA GLU A 217 24.72 23.76 0.06
C GLU A 217 24.68 24.68 -1.18
N PRO A 218 25.27 25.88 -1.13
CA PRO A 218 25.17 26.86 -2.23
C PRO A 218 25.66 26.33 -3.59
N ASP A 219 26.65 25.45 -3.62
CA ASP A 219 27.19 24.83 -4.83
C ASP A 219 26.27 23.73 -5.38
N GLU A 220 25.65 22.92 -4.52
CA GLU A 220 24.63 21.96 -4.90
C GLU A 220 23.36 22.65 -5.42
N MET A 221 23.02 23.81 -4.88
CA MET A 221 21.91 24.63 -5.37
C MET A 221 22.09 25.04 -6.83
N LEU A 222 23.33 25.31 -7.27
CA LEU A 222 23.62 25.61 -8.68
C LEU A 222 23.32 24.39 -9.57
N VAL A 223 23.65 23.18 -9.10
CA VAL A 223 23.33 21.93 -9.79
C VAL A 223 21.82 21.70 -9.84
N VAL A 224 21.11 21.95 -8.75
CA VAL A 224 19.66 21.77 -8.65
C VAL A 224 18.90 22.70 -9.58
N MET A 225 19.35 23.95 -9.70
CA MET A 225 18.69 24.99 -10.48
C MET A 225 19.14 25.07 -11.94
N GLU A 226 20.09 24.22 -12.37
CA GLU A 226 20.54 24.16 -13.75
C GLU A 226 19.37 23.89 -14.71
N GLY A 227 19.19 24.75 -15.71
CA GLY A 227 18.10 24.74 -16.68
C GLY A 227 16.85 25.51 -16.26
N PHE A 228 16.88 26.22 -15.12
CA PHE A 228 15.81 27.10 -14.63
C PHE A 228 16.22 28.56 -14.49
N GLU A 229 17.30 28.99 -15.16
CA GLU A 229 17.90 30.32 -15.00
C GLU A 229 16.93 31.46 -15.37
N HIS A 230 15.94 31.16 -16.19
CA HIS A 230 14.96 32.10 -16.73
C HIS A 230 13.60 32.04 -16.00
N ALA A 231 13.42 31.09 -15.07
CA ALA A 231 12.15 30.89 -14.39
C ALA A 231 12.04 31.82 -13.15
N PRO A 232 10.91 32.53 -12.94
CA PRO A 232 10.69 33.31 -11.74
C PRO A 232 10.67 32.42 -10.49
N LYS A 233 11.40 32.82 -9.45
CA LYS A 233 11.44 32.12 -8.15
C LYS A 233 10.21 32.47 -7.32
N ALA A 234 9.59 31.48 -6.67
CA ALA A 234 8.51 31.73 -5.73
C ALA A 234 9.08 32.34 -4.42
N GLY A 235 8.88 33.64 -4.23
CA GLY A 235 9.24 34.34 -2.99
C GLY A 235 8.30 34.01 -1.82
N PRO A 236 8.73 34.19 -0.55
CA PRO A 236 7.87 34.00 0.60
C PRO A 236 6.71 35.01 0.57
N LYS A 237 5.48 34.53 0.66
CA LYS A 237 4.30 35.39 0.83
C LYS A 237 4.37 36.02 2.22
N SER A 238 4.59 37.33 2.28
CA SER A 238 4.42 38.11 3.51
C SER A 238 2.93 38.33 3.74
N ASP A 239 2.32 37.53 4.61
CA ASP A 239 0.97 37.80 5.13
C ASP A 239 1.07 38.84 6.26
N GLU A 240 0.91 40.11 5.90
CA GLU A 240 0.44 41.14 6.82
C GLU A 240 -1.06 41.37 6.58
N GLY A 241 -1.88 40.95 7.55
CA GLY A 241 -3.33 41.15 7.53
C GLY A 241 -3.96 40.79 8.89
N GLN A 242 -4.00 41.77 9.78
CA GLN A 242 -4.46 41.69 11.16
C GLN A 242 -5.95 41.33 11.36
N SER A 243 -6.21 40.77 12.56
CA SER A 243 -7.46 40.73 13.37
C SER A 243 -8.51 39.68 12.99
N ALA A 244 -9.15 38.95 13.93
CA ALA A 244 -9.51 39.30 15.30
C ALA A 244 -9.61 38.07 16.23
N PHE A 245 -9.28 38.31 17.50
CA PHE A 245 -9.60 37.52 18.69
C PHE A 245 -11.09 37.15 18.80
N VAL A 246 -11.41 35.91 19.19
CA VAL A 246 -12.43 35.59 20.22
C VAL A 246 -11.97 34.35 21.00
N ASP A 247 -12.09 34.49 22.32
CA ASP A 247 -11.71 33.63 23.43
C ASP A 247 -12.78 32.57 23.77
N GLY A 248 -12.34 31.48 24.41
CA GLY A 248 -13.13 30.74 25.41
C GLY A 248 -13.76 29.39 25.02
N GLY A 249 -13.35 28.33 25.72
CA GLY A 249 -14.26 27.21 26.02
C GLY A 249 -13.64 25.84 26.21
N ASP A 250 -13.09 25.57 27.40
CA ASP A 250 -12.82 24.24 27.95
C ASP A 250 -14.02 23.28 27.78
N GLN A 251 -13.79 22.08 27.22
CA GLN A 251 -14.53 20.87 27.60
C GLN A 251 -13.61 19.65 27.60
N HIS A 252 -13.38 19.14 28.80
CA HIS A 252 -12.74 17.86 29.06
C HIS A 252 -13.69 16.68 28.80
N ALA A 253 -13.07 15.57 28.37
CA ALA A 253 -13.41 14.14 28.52
C ALA A 253 -14.09 13.40 27.34
N PRO A 254 -13.92 12.06 27.18
CA PRO A 254 -13.05 11.14 27.92
C PRO A 254 -12.04 10.36 27.04
N CYS A 255 -10.99 9.91 27.74
CA CYS A 255 -10.02 8.89 27.35
C CYS A 255 -10.69 7.71 26.61
N THR A 256 -10.26 7.47 25.36
CA THR A 256 -10.34 6.14 24.75
C THR A 256 -8.92 5.74 24.38
N THR A 257 -8.44 4.73 25.08
CA THR A 257 -7.23 3.97 24.78
C THR A 257 -7.23 3.61 23.29
N ILE A 258 -6.36 4.23 22.50
CA ILE A 258 -6.06 3.81 21.14
C ILE A 258 -4.68 3.18 21.19
N GLU A 259 -4.69 1.89 20.91
CA GLU A 259 -3.52 1.02 20.82
C GLU A 259 -2.45 1.62 19.89
N SER A 260 -1.21 1.60 20.37
CA SER A 260 0.00 2.01 19.64
C SER A 260 0.09 1.29 18.27
N PRO A 261 0.49 1.96 17.18
CA PRO A 261 0.74 1.29 15.91
C PRO A 261 2.05 0.50 16.00
N VAL A 262 1.92 -0.83 16.07
CA VAL A 262 3.03 -1.79 16.03
C VAL A 262 3.83 -1.59 14.73
N PRO A 263 5.18 -1.46 14.77
CA PRO A 263 6.00 -1.41 13.58
C PRO A 263 5.85 -2.70 12.76
N ASP A 264 5.71 -2.58 11.43
CA ASP A 264 5.57 -3.73 10.53
C ASP A 264 6.85 -4.59 10.55
N ARG A 265 6.85 -5.64 11.39
CA ARG A 265 7.98 -6.58 11.55
C ARG A 265 8.35 -7.29 10.25
N PHE A 266 7.48 -7.29 9.24
CA PHE A 266 7.75 -7.88 7.93
C PHE A 266 8.54 -6.95 6.99
N ALA A 267 8.60 -5.64 7.27
CA ALA A 267 9.28 -4.67 6.40
C ALA A 267 10.78 -4.95 6.24
N ARG A 268 11.46 -5.30 7.34
CA ARG A 268 12.88 -5.66 7.33
C ARG A 268 13.14 -6.94 6.54
N ARG A 269 12.29 -7.96 6.74
CA ARG A 269 12.35 -9.22 6.02
C ARG A 269 12.16 -9.05 4.51
N CYS A 270 11.24 -8.17 4.10
CA CYS A 270 11.02 -7.84 2.69
C CYS A 270 12.28 -7.27 2.02
N PHE A 271 13.02 -6.42 2.75
CA PHE A 271 14.28 -5.86 2.27
C PHE A 271 15.35 -6.94 2.14
N GLU A 272 15.55 -7.75 3.17
CA GLU A 272 16.53 -8.85 3.20
C GLU A 272 16.24 -9.92 2.14
N ASP A 273 14.97 -10.24 1.90
CA ASP A 273 14.54 -11.16 0.84
C ASP A 273 14.96 -10.68 -0.55
N GLY A 274 14.94 -9.37 -0.79
CA GLY A 274 15.45 -8.77 -2.02
C GLY A 274 16.95 -9.04 -2.22
N PHE A 275 17.76 -8.96 -1.17
CA PHE A 275 19.20 -9.24 -1.23
C PHE A 275 19.49 -10.75 -1.33
N ASN A 276 18.77 -11.56 -0.55
CA ASN A 276 18.88 -13.02 -0.58
C ASN A 276 18.54 -13.57 -1.96
N LYS A 277 17.49 -13.03 -2.59
CA LYS A 277 17.12 -13.36 -3.98
C LYS A 277 18.28 -13.15 -4.93
N VAL A 278 18.87 -11.95 -4.95
CA VAL A 278 19.99 -11.61 -5.86
C VAL A 278 21.19 -12.52 -5.60
N THR A 279 21.45 -12.87 -4.35
CA THR A 279 22.55 -13.75 -3.95
C THR A 279 22.33 -15.18 -4.45
N ARG A 280 21.12 -15.73 -4.26
CA ARG A 280 20.74 -17.07 -4.73
C ARG A 280 20.74 -17.17 -6.25
N GLU A 281 20.24 -16.14 -6.95
CA GLU A 281 20.31 -16.05 -8.41
C GLU A 281 21.76 -16.03 -8.93
N LYS A 282 22.66 -15.30 -8.25
CA LYS A 282 24.10 -15.30 -8.55
C LYS A 282 24.78 -16.65 -8.28
N ALA A 283 24.32 -17.38 -7.27
CA ALA A 283 24.76 -18.75 -6.98
C ALA A 283 24.21 -19.78 -8.00
N GLY A 284 23.35 -19.36 -8.93
CA GLY A 284 22.78 -20.20 -9.98
C GLY A 284 21.50 -20.92 -9.58
N GLU A 285 20.96 -20.66 -8.39
CA GLU A 285 19.63 -21.14 -8.01
C GLU A 285 18.56 -20.46 -8.88
N ARG A 286 17.58 -21.24 -9.33
CA ARG A 286 16.46 -20.77 -10.14
C ARG A 286 15.17 -21.41 -9.67
N ASN A 287 14.06 -20.71 -9.85
CA ASN A 287 12.70 -21.18 -9.56
C ASN A 287 12.43 -21.50 -8.07
N PHE A 288 13.07 -20.78 -7.14
CA PHE A 288 12.78 -20.90 -5.71
C PHE A 288 11.56 -20.07 -5.28
N GLU A 289 11.26 -18.98 -6.00
CA GLU A 289 10.06 -18.17 -5.76
C GLU A 289 8.80 -18.81 -6.36
N ALA A 290 7.69 -18.68 -5.63
CA ALA A 290 6.39 -19.01 -6.14
C ALA A 290 6.02 -18.11 -7.32
N ARG A 291 5.50 -18.71 -8.39
CA ARG A 291 4.93 -17.93 -9.50
C ARG A 291 3.54 -17.45 -9.10
N VAL A 292 3.27 -16.16 -9.34
CA VAL A 292 1.97 -15.54 -9.09
C VAL A 292 1.30 -15.26 -10.43
N ALA A 293 0.02 -15.60 -10.52
CA ALA A 293 -0.83 -15.30 -11.67
C ALA A 293 -2.16 -14.72 -11.21
N ASP A 294 -2.75 -13.85 -12.04
CA ASP A 294 -4.11 -13.38 -11.81
C ASP A 294 -5.08 -14.56 -11.76
N VAL A 295 -5.87 -14.63 -10.70
CA VAL A 295 -6.94 -15.63 -10.54
C VAL A 295 -8.03 -15.35 -11.57
N LYS A 296 -8.14 -16.21 -12.58
CA LYS A 296 -9.19 -16.19 -13.61
C LYS A 296 -10.17 -17.32 -13.38
N LEU A 297 -10.78 -17.33 -12.20
CA LEU A 297 -11.77 -18.32 -11.80
C LEU A 297 -13.17 -17.72 -11.96
N PHE A 298 -14.05 -18.43 -12.66
CA PHE A 298 -15.48 -18.07 -12.75
C PHE A 298 -16.22 -18.55 -11.49
N ASP A 299 -17.29 -17.85 -11.13
CA ASP A 299 -18.06 -18.10 -9.90
C ASP A 299 -18.56 -19.55 -9.83
N GLU A 300 -18.97 -20.16 -10.95
CA GLU A 300 -19.40 -21.56 -10.99
C GLU A 300 -18.28 -22.52 -10.56
N ARG A 301 -17.03 -22.21 -10.94
CA ARG A 301 -15.88 -23.03 -10.55
C ARG A 301 -15.49 -22.77 -9.10
N CYS A 302 -15.65 -21.53 -8.60
CA CYS A 302 -15.49 -21.20 -7.18
C CYS A 302 -16.46 -22.03 -6.33
N ILE A 303 -17.74 -22.06 -6.70
CA ILE A 303 -18.78 -22.80 -5.99
C ILE A 303 -18.47 -24.31 -6.01
N GLN A 304 -18.04 -24.87 -7.16
CA GLN A 304 -17.63 -26.26 -7.26
C GLN A 304 -16.48 -26.64 -6.32
N LEU A 305 -15.50 -25.74 -6.14
CA LEU A 305 -14.40 -25.96 -5.21
C LEU A 305 -14.86 -25.82 -3.76
N ALA A 306 -15.78 -24.90 -3.46
CA ALA A 306 -16.33 -24.70 -2.13
C ALA A 306 -17.14 -25.90 -1.62
N ILE A 307 -17.88 -26.59 -2.51
CA ILE A 307 -18.60 -27.84 -2.19
C ILE A 307 -17.69 -29.08 -2.20
N SER A 308 -16.42 -28.95 -2.59
CA SER A 308 -15.50 -30.09 -2.59
C SER A 308 -15.19 -30.52 -1.16
N HIS A 309 -15.26 -31.82 -0.88
CA HIS A 309 -14.87 -32.36 0.43
C HIS A 309 -13.39 -32.14 0.76
N GLN A 310 -12.54 -32.09 -0.27
CA GLN A 310 -11.10 -31.90 -0.13
C GLN A 310 -10.55 -31.04 -1.27
N LEU A 311 -9.67 -30.11 -0.91
CA LEU A 311 -8.87 -29.30 -1.81
C LEU A 311 -7.44 -29.83 -1.80
N ARG A 312 -6.82 -29.84 -2.99
CA ARG A 312 -5.40 -30.19 -3.19
C ARG A 312 -4.60 -28.92 -3.46
N ILE A 313 -3.28 -29.05 -3.50
CA ILE A 313 -2.38 -27.93 -3.84
C ILE A 313 -2.67 -27.30 -5.22
N ALA A 314 -3.22 -28.08 -6.15
CA ALA A 314 -3.69 -27.57 -7.44
C ALA A 314 -4.90 -26.63 -7.30
N ASP A 315 -5.79 -26.92 -6.35
CA ASP A 315 -6.95 -26.09 -6.06
C ASP A 315 -6.52 -24.82 -5.31
N TRP A 316 -5.54 -24.90 -4.40
CA TRP A 316 -4.85 -23.72 -3.85
C TRP A 316 -4.34 -22.82 -4.97
N THR A 317 -3.54 -23.38 -5.90
CA THR A 317 -2.97 -22.61 -7.01
C THR A 317 -4.07 -21.97 -7.87
N THR A 318 -5.19 -22.67 -8.05
CA THR A 318 -6.35 -22.18 -8.82
C THR A 318 -7.11 -21.07 -8.10
N LEU A 319 -7.25 -21.16 -6.77
CA LEU A 319 -8.00 -20.24 -5.94
C LEU A 319 -7.19 -18.98 -5.59
N THR A 320 -5.88 -19.11 -5.35
CA THR A 320 -5.02 -18.01 -4.90
C THR A 320 -4.14 -17.44 -6.01
N GLY A 321 -3.93 -18.21 -7.09
CA GLY A 321 -3.01 -17.83 -8.16
C GLY A 321 -1.54 -18.04 -7.82
N ILE A 322 -1.24 -18.66 -6.67
CA ILE A 322 0.12 -18.83 -6.15
C ILE A 322 0.59 -20.27 -6.37
N GLY A 323 1.70 -20.41 -7.09
CA GLY A 323 2.37 -21.69 -7.33
C GLY A 323 3.27 -22.15 -6.18
N ILE A 324 4.01 -23.23 -6.42
CA ILE A 324 5.00 -23.79 -5.49
C ILE A 324 6.23 -22.89 -5.44
N GLY A 325 6.76 -22.66 -4.23
CA GLY A 325 7.94 -21.85 -3.95
C GLY A 325 7.75 -20.92 -2.75
N GLU A 326 8.73 -20.07 -2.52
CA GLU A 326 8.68 -19.01 -1.52
C GLU A 326 7.80 -17.87 -2.03
N HIS A 327 6.76 -17.52 -1.26
CA HIS A 327 5.87 -16.38 -1.52
C HIS A 327 5.74 -15.55 -0.24
N TRP A 328 6.43 -14.39 -0.20
CA TRP A 328 6.45 -13.53 0.98
C TRP A 328 6.86 -14.32 2.25
N SER A 329 6.06 -14.25 3.30
CA SER A 329 6.29 -14.94 4.57
C SER A 329 5.89 -16.42 4.54
N TYR A 330 5.55 -16.98 3.39
CA TYR A 330 5.07 -18.35 3.27
C TYR A 330 5.91 -19.18 2.30
N LEU A 331 6.08 -20.46 2.65
CA LEU A 331 6.64 -21.48 1.77
C LEU A 331 5.51 -22.38 1.29
N VAL A 332 5.33 -22.43 -0.03
CA VAL A 332 4.34 -23.30 -0.69
C VAL A 332 5.06 -24.52 -1.24
N THR A 333 4.71 -25.70 -0.75
CA THR A 333 5.22 -26.99 -1.24
C THR A 333 4.11 -27.79 -1.93
N THR A 334 4.41 -29.00 -2.40
CA THR A 334 3.38 -29.91 -2.92
C THR A 334 2.43 -30.45 -1.86
N GLU A 335 2.82 -30.38 -0.58
CA GLU A 335 2.13 -31.03 0.54
C GLU A 335 1.52 -30.03 1.52
N GLU A 336 2.09 -28.83 1.64
CA GLU A 336 1.63 -27.83 2.59
C GLU A 336 1.99 -26.39 2.21
N VAL A 337 1.27 -25.45 2.80
CA VAL A 337 1.61 -24.03 2.85
C VAL A 337 1.93 -23.68 4.30
N ALA A 338 3.16 -23.28 4.56
CA ALA A 338 3.66 -23.01 5.91
C ALA A 338 4.19 -21.58 6.02
N PHE A 339 4.06 -20.97 7.20
CA PHE A 339 4.80 -19.75 7.49
C PHE A 339 6.31 -20.04 7.46
N ARG A 340 7.08 -19.13 6.87
CA ARG A 340 8.54 -19.22 6.84
C ARG A 340 9.06 -18.77 8.19
N ASN A 341 9.54 -19.70 9.01
CA ASN A 341 9.96 -19.37 10.36
C ASN A 341 10.99 -18.23 10.39
N TRP A 342 10.86 -17.36 11.38
CA TRP A 342 11.88 -16.43 11.80
C TRP A 342 13.06 -17.20 12.40
N THR A 343 14.26 -16.84 11.98
CA THR A 343 15.52 -17.36 12.50
C THR A 343 15.77 -16.82 13.91
N GLY A 344 16.60 -17.54 14.69
CA GLY A 344 16.99 -17.07 16.01
C GLY A 344 17.67 -15.70 15.98
N GLN A 345 18.40 -15.42 14.90
CA GLN A 345 19.01 -14.10 14.66
C GLN A 345 17.95 -13.02 14.41
N GLU A 346 17.02 -13.24 13.47
CA GLU A 346 15.91 -12.29 13.20
C GLU A 346 15.12 -11.98 14.48
N ILE A 347 14.81 -13.01 15.29
CA ILE A 347 14.11 -12.85 16.57
C ILE A 347 14.97 -12.04 17.55
N SER A 348 16.25 -12.38 17.72
CA SER A 348 17.11 -11.71 18.71
C SER A 348 17.36 -10.22 18.42
N GLU A 349 17.27 -9.82 17.16
CA GLU A 349 17.47 -8.43 16.72
C GLU A 349 16.18 -7.60 16.72
N ALA A 350 15.02 -8.24 16.91
CA ALA A 350 13.71 -7.58 16.98
C ALA A 350 13.41 -7.07 18.40
N SER A 351 12.51 -6.09 18.53
CA SER A 351 12.06 -5.61 19.85
C SER A 351 11.32 -6.72 20.61
N VAL A 352 11.23 -6.62 21.94
CA VAL A 352 10.57 -7.65 22.78
C VAL A 352 9.13 -7.92 22.36
N ASP A 353 8.37 -6.87 22.03
CA ASP A 353 6.99 -7.02 21.54
C ASP A 353 6.93 -7.74 20.19
N GLN A 354 7.89 -7.46 19.30
CA GLN A 354 8.00 -8.18 18.03
C GLN A 354 8.44 -9.62 18.23
N GLN A 355 9.33 -9.91 19.19
CA GLN A 355 9.75 -11.28 19.50
C GLN A 355 8.56 -12.15 19.90
N ILE A 356 7.65 -11.63 20.72
CA ILE A 356 6.42 -12.35 21.12
C ILE A 356 5.61 -12.75 19.89
N ASP A 357 5.42 -11.80 18.97
CA ASP A 357 4.67 -12.05 17.74
C ASP A 357 5.41 -12.96 16.77
N MET A 358 6.74 -12.84 16.65
CA MET A 358 7.57 -13.71 15.81
C MET A 358 7.60 -15.15 16.34
N HIS A 359 7.59 -15.32 17.67
CA HIS A 359 7.43 -16.63 18.29
C HIS A 359 6.04 -17.23 17.96
N ARG A 360 4.97 -16.43 18.03
CA ARG A 360 3.62 -16.88 17.61
C ARG A 360 3.56 -17.22 16.13
N ASP A 361 4.21 -16.44 15.27
CA ASP A 361 4.28 -16.71 13.83
C ASP A 361 4.99 -18.06 13.57
N ASN A 362 6.06 -18.37 14.30
CA ASN A 362 6.77 -19.65 14.22
C ASN A 362 5.97 -20.85 14.76
N GLU A 363 5.00 -20.61 15.64
CA GLU A 363 4.07 -21.61 16.17
C GLU A 363 2.86 -21.83 15.24
N ALA A 364 2.69 -21.01 14.19
CA ALA A 364 1.57 -21.11 13.27
C ALA A 364 1.53 -22.46 12.55
N ALA A 365 0.41 -23.18 12.70
CA ALA A 365 0.24 -24.49 12.09
C ALA A 365 0.16 -24.40 10.55
N PRO A 366 0.92 -25.21 9.81
CA PRO A 366 0.86 -25.21 8.35
C PRO A 366 -0.49 -25.71 7.83
N LEU A 367 -0.90 -25.19 6.67
CA LEU A 367 -2.03 -25.73 5.92
C LEU A 367 -1.57 -26.95 5.12
N LYS A 368 -1.89 -28.14 5.62
CA LYS A 368 -1.57 -29.41 4.95
C LYS A 368 -2.64 -29.77 3.92
N PHE A 369 -2.20 -30.25 2.76
CA PHE A 369 -3.06 -30.77 1.71
C PHE A 369 -3.09 -32.32 1.75
N PRO A 370 -4.26 -32.94 1.49
CA PRO A 370 -5.54 -32.30 1.20
C PRO A 370 -6.18 -31.61 2.42
N CYS A 371 -6.80 -30.45 2.23
CA CYS A 371 -7.50 -29.70 3.28
C CYS A 371 -8.99 -29.51 2.95
N THR A 372 -9.83 -29.21 3.95
CA THR A 372 -11.21 -28.79 3.68
C THR A 372 -11.25 -27.33 3.20
N PRO A 373 -12.29 -26.92 2.45
CA PRO A 373 -12.51 -25.51 2.10
C PRO A 373 -12.54 -24.58 3.32
N ALA A 374 -13.22 -24.99 4.40
CA ALA A 374 -13.25 -24.26 5.67
C ALA A 374 -11.85 -24.08 6.29
N ARG A 375 -11.02 -25.13 6.27
CA ARG A 375 -9.65 -25.06 6.80
C ARG A 375 -8.77 -24.13 5.98
N LEU A 376 -8.98 -24.06 4.66
CA LEU A 376 -8.29 -23.10 3.80
C LEU A 376 -8.68 -21.66 4.14
N ILE A 377 -9.97 -21.37 4.31
CA ILE A 377 -10.45 -20.04 4.73
C ILE A 377 -9.87 -19.66 6.10
N GLN A 378 -9.94 -20.58 7.07
CA GLN A 378 -9.41 -20.35 8.40
C GLN A 378 -7.91 -20.03 8.38
N PHE A 379 -7.13 -20.72 7.53
CA PHE A 379 -5.71 -20.43 7.38
C PHE A 379 -5.46 -19.03 6.81
N ILE A 380 -6.24 -18.61 5.82
CA ILE A 380 -6.12 -17.28 5.22
C ILE A 380 -6.51 -16.18 6.21
N ASP A 381 -7.58 -16.40 6.97
CA ASP A 381 -8.10 -15.40 7.90
C ASP A 381 -7.29 -15.32 9.20
N ALA A 382 -6.59 -16.40 9.57
CA ALA A 382 -5.68 -16.43 10.72
C ALA A 382 -4.29 -15.85 10.42
N ALA A 383 -3.99 -15.55 9.15
CA ALA A 383 -2.68 -15.08 8.76
C ALA A 383 -2.45 -13.63 9.26
N PRO A 384 -1.29 -13.32 9.87
CA PRO A 384 -1.04 -12.00 10.44
C PRO A 384 -1.20 -10.87 9.41
N PRO A 385 -1.72 -9.69 9.79
CA PRO A 385 -1.76 -8.53 8.90
C PRO A 385 -0.37 -8.22 8.33
N GLY A 386 -0.28 -7.99 7.01
CA GLY A 386 0.99 -7.74 6.32
C GLY A 386 1.83 -8.97 5.99
N SER A 387 1.48 -10.16 6.52
CA SER A 387 2.27 -11.39 6.29
C SER A 387 2.12 -11.99 4.88
N HIS A 388 1.05 -11.66 4.16
CA HIS A 388 0.71 -12.27 2.88
C HIS A 388 -0.09 -11.37 1.94
N SER A 389 -0.08 -11.75 0.65
CA SER A 389 -0.86 -11.13 -0.42
C SER A 389 -1.81 -12.12 -1.12
N PHE A 390 -2.21 -13.20 -0.45
CA PHE A 390 -3.20 -14.13 -1.01
C PHE A 390 -4.62 -13.77 -0.57
N SER A 391 -5.54 -13.84 -1.52
CA SER A 391 -6.97 -13.86 -1.28
C SER A 391 -7.57 -15.00 -2.10
N VAL A 392 -8.80 -15.36 -1.77
CA VAL A 392 -9.63 -16.26 -2.57
C VAL A 392 -10.83 -15.49 -3.10
N PRO A 393 -11.40 -15.87 -4.24
CA PRO A 393 -12.57 -15.21 -4.80
C PRO A 393 -13.73 -15.15 -3.80
N ASP A 394 -14.44 -14.01 -3.77
CA ASP A 394 -15.58 -13.81 -2.86
C ASP A 394 -16.67 -14.88 -3.05
N ALA A 395 -16.90 -15.32 -4.29
CA ALA A 395 -17.84 -16.40 -4.60
C ALA A 395 -17.45 -17.72 -3.92
N PHE A 396 -16.16 -18.02 -3.76
CA PHE A 396 -15.69 -19.19 -3.02
C PHE A 396 -15.94 -19.01 -1.51
N ARG A 397 -15.59 -17.85 -0.95
CA ARG A 397 -15.82 -17.54 0.47
C ARG A 397 -17.31 -17.65 0.84
N GLN A 398 -18.18 -17.00 0.07
CA GLN A 398 -19.62 -17.02 0.27
C GLN A 398 -20.17 -18.45 0.23
N ALA A 399 -19.77 -19.23 -0.79
CA ALA A 399 -20.22 -20.61 -0.90
C ALA A 399 -19.77 -21.48 0.30
N VAL A 400 -18.53 -21.35 0.79
CA VAL A 400 -18.08 -22.07 1.99
C VAL A 400 -18.90 -21.69 3.22
N THR A 401 -19.18 -20.39 3.41
CA THR A 401 -19.99 -19.89 4.52
C THR A 401 -21.46 -20.28 4.42
N GLU A 402 -22.04 -20.44 3.22
CA GLU A 402 -23.41 -20.90 3.02
C GLU A 402 -23.59 -22.41 3.27
N ILE A 403 -22.52 -23.19 3.12
CA ILE A 403 -22.55 -24.65 3.33
C ILE A 403 -22.46 -25.01 4.83
N GLU A 404 -21.67 -24.26 5.62
CA GLU A 404 -21.51 -24.53 7.07
C GLU A 404 -22.83 -24.48 7.90
N PRO A 405 -23.79 -23.57 7.69
CA PRO A 405 -25.02 -23.51 8.50
C PRO A 405 -26.02 -24.63 8.21
N THR A 406 -25.79 -25.50 7.22
CA THR A 406 -26.76 -26.56 6.87
C THR A 406 -26.47 -27.90 7.58
N THR A 407 -25.40 -27.99 8.39
CA THR A 407 -25.00 -29.26 9.03
C THR A 407 -25.74 -29.55 10.36
N ASP A 408 -26.58 -28.63 10.85
CA ASP A 408 -27.31 -28.82 12.12
C ASP A 408 -28.79 -29.24 11.94
N THR A 409 -29.13 -29.86 10.81
CA THR A 409 -30.41 -30.57 10.64
C THR A 409 -30.17 -32.07 10.70
N PRO A 410 -30.78 -32.81 11.65
CA PRO A 410 -30.67 -34.27 11.71
C PRO A 410 -31.19 -34.88 10.41
N LEU A 411 -30.34 -35.62 9.71
CA LEU A 411 -30.73 -36.36 8.50
C LEU A 411 -31.85 -37.37 8.84
N PRO A 412 -32.93 -37.42 8.04
CA PRO A 412 -33.90 -38.51 8.11
C PRO A 412 -33.24 -39.79 7.57
N VAL A 413 -33.18 -40.81 8.42
CA VAL A 413 -32.76 -42.17 8.07
C VAL A 413 -33.82 -42.80 7.16
N PRO A 414 -33.47 -43.38 5.99
CA PRO A 414 -34.34 -44.32 5.30
C PRO A 414 -34.19 -45.70 5.94
N ALA A 415 -35.32 -46.28 6.36
CA ALA A 415 -35.41 -47.59 6.99
C ALA A 415 -35.27 -48.75 6.00
N GLU A 416 -34.62 -49.83 6.47
CA GLU A 416 -34.77 -51.28 6.22
C GLU A 416 -33.39 -51.93 6.44
N SER A 417 -33.15 -53.04 7.15
CA SER A 417 -33.90 -53.94 8.03
C SER A 417 -32.89 -54.82 8.80
N GLN A 418 -33.32 -55.32 9.97
CA GLN A 418 -32.94 -56.57 10.67
C GLN A 418 -32.19 -56.51 12.02
N GLU A 419 -32.99 -56.93 13.03
CA GLU A 419 -32.75 -57.89 14.11
C GLU A 419 -32.10 -57.49 15.44
N GLN A 420 -32.99 -57.46 16.46
CA GLN A 420 -32.89 -58.07 17.81
C GLN A 420 -31.77 -57.55 18.74
N THR A 421 -32.06 -56.89 19.86
CA THR A 421 -32.74 -57.45 21.05
C THR A 421 -33.08 -56.34 22.06
N ALA A 422 -34.20 -56.47 22.78
CA ALA A 422 -34.68 -55.59 23.87
C ALA A 422 -34.10 -56.03 25.25
N PRO A 423 -34.52 -55.49 26.44
CA PRO A 423 -35.44 -54.37 26.73
C PRO A 423 -35.00 -53.42 27.88
N SER A 424 -35.75 -52.32 28.11
CA SER A 424 -36.46 -52.00 29.38
C SER A 424 -36.60 -50.47 29.62
N GLY A 425 -37.80 -50.01 30.02
CA GLY A 425 -37.93 -48.80 30.87
C GLY A 425 -38.87 -47.66 30.44
N THR A 426 -40.18 -47.94 30.40
CA THR A 426 -41.37 -47.18 30.87
C THR A 426 -41.40 -45.64 31.08
N SER A 427 -42.61 -45.10 30.76
CA SER A 427 -43.34 -43.91 31.25
C SER A 427 -43.21 -42.62 30.43
N GLU A 428 -44.19 -42.25 29.58
CA GLU A 428 -45.58 -41.77 29.84
C GLU A 428 -45.62 -40.31 30.34
N LYS A 429 -46.10 -39.37 29.50
CA LYS A 429 -47.41 -38.66 29.66
C LYS A 429 -47.41 -37.17 29.22
N ALA A 430 -48.36 -36.91 28.31
CA ALA A 430 -49.19 -35.70 28.14
C ALA A 430 -48.60 -34.36 27.64
N ALA A 431 -49.03 -34.00 26.42
CA ALA A 431 -49.48 -32.65 26.05
C ALA A 431 -50.91 -32.41 26.62
N PRO A 432 -51.50 -31.19 26.61
CA PRO A 432 -51.90 -30.49 25.36
C PRO A 432 -51.74 -28.94 25.42
N GLU A 433 -51.48 -28.25 24.31
CA GLU A 433 -52.46 -27.49 23.48
C GLU A 433 -52.98 -26.19 24.12
N VAL A 434 -52.81 -25.04 23.42
CA VAL A 434 -53.81 -23.97 23.16
C VAL A 434 -53.13 -22.84 22.35
N THR A 435 -53.56 -22.67 21.11
CA THR A 435 -53.49 -21.47 20.23
C THR A 435 -54.69 -20.53 20.50
N PRO A 436 -54.93 -19.38 19.80
CA PRO A 436 -54.10 -18.35 19.13
C PRO A 436 -54.63 -16.90 19.45
N ALA A 437 -54.41 -15.93 18.54
CA ALA A 437 -55.07 -14.61 18.33
C ALA A 437 -54.47 -13.41 19.10
N ASP A 438 -54.37 -12.18 18.59
CA ASP A 438 -54.65 -11.54 17.29
C ASP A 438 -54.06 -10.10 17.32
N ASP A 439 -53.81 -9.56 16.12
CA ASP A 439 -54.00 -8.18 15.63
C ASP A 439 -53.38 -6.90 16.26
N ASP A 440 -52.88 -6.09 15.31
CA ASP A 440 -53.19 -4.67 15.05
C ASP A 440 -52.13 -3.55 15.15
N GLU A 441 -52.35 -2.62 14.21
CA GLU A 441 -51.50 -1.64 13.56
C GLU A 441 -51.11 -0.35 14.33
N GLN A 442 -50.17 0.39 13.73
CA GLN A 442 -49.92 1.86 13.70
C GLN A 442 -48.43 2.14 14.02
N GLY A 443 -47.61 2.85 13.25
CA GLY A 443 -47.84 3.85 12.21
C GLY A 443 -47.17 5.16 12.63
N GLU A 444 -45.87 5.35 12.35
CA GLU A 444 -45.22 6.67 12.46
C GLU A 444 -44.16 6.93 11.40
N ALA A 445 -44.14 8.20 10.97
CA ALA A 445 -43.48 8.77 9.83
C ALA A 445 -41.95 8.87 9.96
N TRP A 446 -41.23 8.57 8.87
CA TRP A 446 -39.79 8.80 8.75
C TRP A 446 -39.50 9.93 7.76
N THR A 447 -38.71 10.90 8.23
CA THR A 447 -38.07 11.95 7.43
C THR A 447 -36.89 11.38 6.62
N PRO A 448 -36.51 11.96 5.47
CA PRO A 448 -35.53 11.39 4.57
C PRO A 448 -34.10 11.72 5.02
N THR A 449 -33.38 10.72 5.52
CA THR A 449 -31.93 10.78 5.74
C THR A 449 -31.20 10.60 4.41
N GLU A 450 -30.31 11.55 4.07
CA GLU A 450 -29.42 11.46 2.91
C GLU A 450 -28.58 10.18 2.96
N HIS A 451 -28.94 9.21 2.13
CA HIS A 451 -28.17 7.99 1.95
C HIS A 451 -26.94 8.27 1.07
N ASN A 452 -25.77 8.21 1.72
CA ASN A 452 -24.48 8.06 1.07
C ASN A 452 -24.56 6.87 0.08
N PRO A 453 -24.40 7.09 -1.25
CA PRO A 453 -24.66 6.05 -2.23
C PRO A 453 -23.64 4.93 -2.07
N ARG A 454 -24.13 3.71 -1.89
CA ARG A 454 -23.32 2.48 -1.88
C ARG A 454 -22.45 2.44 -3.14
N PRO A 455 -21.24 1.84 -3.07
CA PRO A 455 -20.37 1.70 -4.23
C PRO A 455 -21.14 1.09 -5.40
N VAL A 456 -21.21 1.81 -6.52
CA VAL A 456 -21.91 1.34 -7.72
C VAL A 456 -21.22 0.06 -8.20
N PRO A 457 -21.95 -1.06 -8.35
CA PRO A 457 -21.40 -2.30 -8.89
C PRO A 457 -20.63 -2.03 -10.19
N ARG A 458 -19.43 -2.61 -10.32
CA ARG A 458 -18.50 -2.35 -11.44
C ARG A 458 -19.16 -2.48 -12.82
N GLN A 459 -20.13 -3.38 -12.96
CA GLN A 459 -20.94 -3.53 -14.17
C GLN A 459 -21.78 -2.28 -14.47
N GLN A 460 -22.50 -1.76 -13.48
CA GLN A 460 -23.34 -0.57 -13.65
C GLN A 460 -22.49 0.65 -14.00
N TYR A 461 -21.30 0.76 -13.41
CA TYR A 461 -20.34 1.81 -13.77
C TYR A 461 -19.89 1.70 -15.24
N GLN A 462 -19.58 0.50 -15.72
CA GLN A 462 -19.18 0.30 -17.13
C GLN A 462 -20.31 0.68 -18.10
N GLU A 463 -21.53 0.29 -17.78
CA GLU A 463 -22.72 0.59 -18.57
C GLU A 463 -23.06 2.09 -18.55
N SER A 464 -22.99 2.75 -17.39
CA SER A 464 -23.24 4.18 -17.26
C SER A 464 -22.19 5.00 -18.01
N GLU A 465 -20.94 4.57 -17.99
CA GLU A 465 -19.84 5.29 -18.64
C GLU A 465 -19.95 5.22 -20.18
N ILE A 466 -20.37 4.08 -20.73
CA ILE A 466 -20.66 3.96 -22.17
C ILE A 466 -21.82 4.91 -22.55
N LEU A 467 -22.90 4.95 -21.76
CA LEU A 467 -24.03 5.83 -22.03
C LEU A 467 -23.68 7.32 -21.89
N ARG A 468 -22.82 7.65 -20.91
CA ARG A 468 -22.27 9.00 -20.72
C ARG A 468 -21.52 9.46 -21.96
N VAL A 469 -20.59 8.64 -22.47
CA VAL A 469 -19.80 8.99 -23.66
C VAL A 469 -20.67 9.05 -24.92
N ILE A 470 -21.69 8.19 -25.06
CA ILE A 470 -22.68 8.31 -26.16
C ILE A 470 -23.35 9.68 -26.14
N SER A 471 -23.78 10.13 -24.96
CA SER A 471 -24.41 11.44 -24.77
C SER A 471 -23.44 12.60 -25.05
N GLU A 472 -22.18 12.49 -24.60
CA GLU A 472 -21.15 13.51 -24.85
C GLU A 472 -20.80 13.66 -26.34
N LEU A 473 -20.89 12.57 -27.11
CA LEU A 473 -20.75 12.61 -28.56
C LEU A 473 -22.00 13.16 -29.28
N GLY A 474 -23.04 13.56 -28.53
CA GLY A 474 -24.28 14.10 -29.07
C GLY A 474 -25.15 13.05 -29.76
N HIS A 475 -24.99 11.77 -29.40
CA HIS A 475 -25.80 10.67 -29.93
C HIS A 475 -26.86 10.23 -28.92
N GLU A 476 -28.02 9.81 -29.44
CA GLU A 476 -29.02 9.12 -28.62
C GLU A 476 -28.70 7.62 -28.58
N ALA A 477 -28.59 7.04 -27.37
CA ALA A 477 -28.23 5.63 -27.21
C ALA A 477 -29.20 4.67 -27.90
N GLN A 478 -30.48 5.03 -27.97
CA GLN A 478 -31.53 4.25 -28.65
C GLN A 478 -31.64 4.54 -30.15
N ALA A 479 -30.85 5.45 -30.70
CA ALA A 479 -30.89 5.83 -32.11
C ALA A 479 -29.49 6.03 -32.68
N ILE A 480 -28.58 5.08 -32.45
CA ILE A 480 -27.20 5.19 -32.93
C ILE A 480 -27.19 5.17 -34.48
N PRO A 481 -26.57 6.18 -35.13
CA PRO A 481 -26.50 6.25 -36.58
C PRO A 481 -25.90 4.99 -37.23
N LYS A 482 -26.46 4.60 -38.38
CA LYS A 482 -25.88 3.52 -39.19
C LYS A 482 -24.44 3.82 -39.57
N TRP A 483 -23.63 2.78 -39.55
CA TRP A 483 -22.27 2.84 -40.07
C TRP A 483 -22.28 3.29 -41.54
N LYS A 484 -21.55 4.37 -41.83
CA LYS A 484 -21.29 4.84 -43.20
C LYS A 484 -19.90 4.34 -43.62
N PRO A 485 -19.76 3.69 -44.78
CA PRO A 485 -18.46 3.26 -45.29
C PRO A 485 -17.47 4.42 -45.34
N GLY A 486 -16.26 4.21 -44.80
CA GLY A 486 -15.18 5.22 -44.81
C GLY A 486 -15.10 6.12 -43.57
N LYS A 487 -16.02 6.01 -42.60
CA LYS A 487 -15.89 6.65 -41.28
C LYS A 487 -15.91 5.59 -40.17
N PRO A 488 -15.16 5.78 -39.07
CA PRO A 488 -15.28 4.91 -37.89
C PRO A 488 -16.74 4.98 -37.39
N GLY A 489 -17.35 3.83 -37.08
CA GLY A 489 -18.70 3.81 -36.52
C GLY A 489 -18.69 4.39 -35.10
N VAL A 490 -19.85 4.86 -34.63
CA VAL A 490 -20.02 5.45 -33.28
C VAL A 490 -19.46 4.53 -32.18
N LYS A 491 -19.68 3.21 -32.29
CA LYS A 491 -19.09 2.22 -31.39
C LYS A 491 -17.55 2.26 -31.34
N ALA A 492 -16.90 2.47 -32.47
CA ALA A 492 -15.44 2.56 -32.56
C ALA A 492 -14.91 3.89 -32.01
N GLU A 493 -15.63 4.99 -32.22
CA GLU A 493 -15.29 6.30 -31.64
C GLU A 493 -15.39 6.29 -30.11
N ILE A 494 -16.46 5.72 -29.56
CA ILE A 494 -16.63 5.56 -28.10
C ILE A 494 -15.51 4.70 -27.52
N ARG A 495 -15.14 3.61 -28.21
CA ARG A 495 -14.02 2.76 -27.78
C ARG A 495 -12.69 3.52 -27.76
N ALA A 496 -12.46 4.43 -28.70
CA ALA A 496 -11.24 5.24 -28.73
C ALA A 496 -11.16 6.24 -27.56
N ILE A 497 -12.30 6.69 -27.04
CA ILE A 497 -12.39 7.61 -25.89
C ILE A 497 -12.22 6.84 -24.57
N LEU A 498 -12.85 5.66 -24.46
CA LEU A 498 -12.78 4.82 -23.27
C LEU A 498 -11.50 3.96 -23.22
N THR A 499 -10.33 4.60 -23.20
CA THR A 499 -9.02 3.91 -23.17
C THR A 499 -8.80 3.04 -21.92
N ASN A 500 -9.56 3.30 -20.86
CA ASN A 500 -9.50 2.55 -19.60
C ASN A 500 -10.26 1.20 -19.68
N PHE A 501 -10.98 0.94 -20.78
CA PHE A 501 -11.73 -0.30 -20.96
C PHE A 501 -10.92 -1.25 -21.86
N SER A 502 -10.72 -2.48 -21.42
CA SER A 502 -10.20 -3.51 -22.33
C SER A 502 -11.22 -3.81 -23.43
N ASP A 503 -10.74 -4.25 -24.60
CA ASP A 503 -11.61 -4.60 -25.74
C ASP A 503 -12.72 -5.57 -25.36
N LYS A 504 -12.41 -6.56 -24.50
CA LYS A 504 -13.37 -7.54 -24.02
C LYS A 504 -14.42 -6.91 -23.10
N VAL A 505 -14.01 -6.08 -22.15
CA VAL A 505 -14.93 -5.39 -21.22
C VAL A 505 -15.89 -4.47 -21.97
N PHE A 506 -15.37 -3.66 -22.90
CA PHE A 506 -16.20 -2.79 -23.73
C PHE A 506 -17.20 -3.59 -24.57
N THR A 507 -16.77 -4.69 -25.18
CA THR A 507 -17.64 -5.53 -26.01
C THR A 507 -18.78 -6.14 -25.20
N LEU A 508 -18.47 -6.69 -24.02
CA LEU A 508 -19.48 -7.30 -23.14
C LEU A 508 -20.46 -6.27 -22.60
N ALA A 509 -19.98 -5.12 -22.11
CA ALA A 509 -20.85 -4.06 -21.62
C ALA A 509 -21.75 -3.49 -22.72
N TRP A 510 -21.21 -3.31 -23.94
CA TRP A 510 -21.99 -2.91 -25.11
C TRP A 510 -23.08 -3.93 -25.47
N GLU A 511 -22.76 -5.23 -25.43
CA GLU A 511 -23.74 -6.28 -25.72
C GLU A 511 -24.84 -6.38 -24.66
N ARG A 512 -24.51 -6.15 -23.39
CA ARG A 512 -25.52 -6.07 -22.31
C ARG A 512 -26.46 -4.89 -22.52
N LEU A 513 -25.91 -3.70 -22.77
CA LEU A 513 -26.72 -2.51 -23.08
C LEU A 513 -27.61 -2.71 -24.31
N ARG A 514 -27.12 -3.44 -25.33
CA ARG A 514 -27.92 -3.81 -26.50
C ARG A 514 -29.03 -4.81 -26.15
N LYS A 515 -28.71 -5.85 -25.37
CA LYS A 515 -29.65 -6.89 -24.93
C LYS A 515 -30.77 -6.30 -24.06
N ASP A 516 -30.43 -5.34 -23.21
CA ASP A 516 -31.35 -4.62 -22.32
C ASP A 516 -32.12 -3.52 -23.05
N GLY A 517 -31.87 -3.29 -24.35
CA GLY A 517 -32.55 -2.28 -25.16
C GLY A 517 -32.17 -0.83 -24.84
N ARG A 518 -31.15 -0.62 -24.00
CA ARG A 518 -30.60 0.70 -23.66
C ARG A 518 -29.76 1.28 -24.80
N ILE A 519 -29.21 0.41 -25.65
CA ILE A 519 -28.61 0.77 -26.94
C ILE A 519 -29.35 0.07 -28.08
N GLN A 520 -29.68 0.81 -29.13
CA GLN A 520 -30.14 0.24 -30.40
C GLN A 520 -29.28 0.77 -31.55
N ASP A 521 -28.71 -0.17 -32.31
CA ASP A 521 -28.07 0.19 -33.57
C ASP A 521 -29.14 0.47 -34.63
N GLY A 522 -28.92 1.48 -35.47
CA GLY A 522 -29.86 1.81 -36.55
C GLY A 522 -30.12 0.61 -37.46
N LYS A 523 -31.38 0.15 -37.49
CA LYS A 523 -31.92 -0.89 -38.40
C LYS A 523 -31.75 -0.53 -39.85
#